data_AF-A0A961E9P2-F1
#
_entry.id   AF-A0A961E9P2-F1
#
_cell.length_a   1.000
_cell.length_b   1.000
_cell.length_c   1.000
_cell.angle_alpha   90.00
_cell.angle_beta   90.00
_cell.angle_gamma   90.00
#
_symmetry.space_group_name_H-M   'P 1'
#
loop_
_entity.id
_entity.type
_entity.pdbx_description
1 polymer ?
#
loop_
_entity_poly.entity_id
_entity_poly.type
_entity_poly.pdbx_seq_one_letter_code
_entity_poly.pdbx_strand_id
1 'polypeptide(L)'
;MATSSDAIDALVRSGVQLDDLAVSALDCGAFGVVLVDAIGLADEQQAVLTADVLRDVRDAFEHDCVFRPGSNEPKLIRDALQRIEERSAAAAA
;
A
#
# COMPACT_ATOMS: atom_id res chain seq x y z
N MET A 1 -2.13 15.77 -1.30
CA MET A 1 -1.83 14.49 -1.96
C MET A 1 -0.59 13.94 -1.30
N ALA A 2 -0.70 12.77 -0.67
CA ALA A 2 0.46 12.05 -0.17
C ALA A 2 1.28 11.51 -1.35
N THR A 3 2.60 11.48 -1.21
CA THR A 3 3.46 10.81 -2.19
C THR A 3 3.57 9.33 -1.89
N SER A 4 4.01 8.53 -2.86
CA SER A 4 4.31 7.11 -2.62
C SER A 4 5.28 6.88 -1.46
N SER A 5 6.29 7.73 -1.31
CA SER A 5 7.24 7.65 -0.19
C SER A 5 6.55 7.87 1.15
N ASP A 6 5.67 8.88 1.25
CA ASP A 6 4.94 9.17 2.49
C ASP A 6 3.98 8.03 2.86
N ALA A 7 3.32 7.44 1.85
CA ALA A 7 2.42 6.32 2.02
C ALA A 7 3.15 5.04 2.50
N ILE A 8 4.32 4.72 1.92
CA ILE A 8 5.17 3.61 2.37
C ILE A 8 5.60 3.82 3.82
N ASP A 9 6.07 5.02 4.14
CA ASP A 9 6.47 5.41 5.50
C ASP A 9 5.32 5.23 6.51
N ALA A 10 4.11 5.63 6.13
CA ALA A 10 2.92 5.47 6.95
C ALA A 10 2.60 3.98 7.19
N LEU A 11 2.66 3.14 6.15
CA LEU A 11 2.46 1.69 6.26
C LEU A 11 3.48 1.05 7.21
N VAL A 12 4.77 1.39 7.07
CA VAL A 12 5.83 0.87 7.95
C VAL A 12 5.63 1.32 9.41
N ARG A 13 5.24 2.58 9.64
CA ARG A 13 4.92 3.09 10.99
C ARG A 13 3.68 2.40 11.59
N SER A 14 2.76 1.96 10.75
CA SER A 14 1.60 1.15 11.16
C SER A 14 1.94 -0.33 11.38
N GLY A 15 3.19 -0.74 11.22
CA GLY A 15 3.67 -2.08 11.51
C GLY A 15 3.74 -3.03 10.32
N VAL A 16 3.54 -2.54 9.09
CA VAL A 16 3.73 -3.34 7.88
C VAL A 16 5.23 -3.61 7.69
N GLN A 17 5.58 -4.89 7.62
CA GLN A 17 6.95 -5.33 7.40
C GLN A 17 7.22 -5.46 5.90
N LEU A 18 8.19 -4.70 5.39
CA LEU A 18 8.67 -4.85 4.01
C LEU A 18 9.60 -6.05 3.91
N ASP A 19 9.56 -6.77 2.78
CA ASP A 19 10.52 -7.83 2.49
C ASP A 19 11.83 -7.27 1.89
N ASP A 20 12.83 -8.13 1.73
CA ASP A 20 14.16 -7.74 1.22
C ASP A 20 14.09 -7.13 -0.20
N LEU A 21 13.12 -7.56 -1.01
CA LEU A 21 12.94 -7.07 -2.38
C LEU A 21 12.36 -5.66 -2.39
N ALA A 22 11.34 -5.41 -1.58
CA ALA A 22 10.74 -4.10 -1.38
C ALA A 22 11.73 -3.10 -0.77
N VAL A 23 12.55 -3.55 0.19
CA VAL A 23 13.64 -2.72 0.75
C VAL A 23 14.68 -2.38 -0.32
N SER A 24 15.13 -3.37 -1.11
CA SER A 24 16.08 -3.09 -2.19
C SER A 24 15.52 -2.16 -3.27
N ALA A 25 14.22 -2.27 -3.59
CA ALA A 25 13.55 -1.39 -4.53
C ALA A 25 13.38 0.03 -3.98
N LEU A 26 13.20 0.17 -2.66
CA LEU A 26 13.15 1.46 -1.97
C LEU A 26 14.49 2.19 -2.07
N ASP A 27 15.61 1.49 -1.85
CA ASP A 27 16.96 2.04 -1.99
C ASP A 27 17.25 2.52 -3.42
N CYS A 28 16.62 1.91 -4.42
CA CYS A 28 16.69 2.32 -5.82
C CYS A 28 15.72 3.46 -6.20
N GLY A 29 14.90 3.95 -5.27
CA GLY A 29 13.92 5.01 -5.49
C GLY A 29 12.68 4.57 -6.30
N ALA A 30 12.40 3.27 -6.38
CA ALA A 30 11.27 2.71 -7.12
C ALA A 30 9.96 2.76 -6.31
N PHE A 31 9.61 3.93 -5.76
CA PHE A 31 8.55 4.08 -4.77
C PHE A 31 7.18 3.56 -5.22
N GLY A 32 6.79 3.74 -6.49
CA GLY A 32 5.50 3.24 -6.98
C GLY A 32 5.42 1.70 -7.00
N VAL A 33 6.54 1.01 -7.21
CA VAL A 33 6.63 -0.46 -7.13
C VAL A 33 6.58 -0.90 -5.68
N VAL A 34 7.37 -0.25 -4.82
CA VAL A 34 7.40 -0.55 -3.38
C VAL A 34 6.04 -0.32 -2.73
N LEU A 35 5.30 0.72 -3.13
CA LEU A 35 3.97 0.98 -2.60
C LEU A 35 2.99 -0.15 -2.95
N VAL A 36 3.06 -0.67 -4.18
CA VAL A 36 2.25 -1.81 -4.61
C VAL A 36 2.54 -3.05 -3.78
N ASP A 37 3.82 -3.37 -3.59
CA ASP A 37 4.23 -4.52 -2.77
C ASP A 37 3.86 -4.33 -1.30
N ALA A 38 4.07 -3.12 -0.74
CA ALA A 38 3.73 -2.80 0.63
C ALA A 38 2.22 -2.94 0.91
N ILE A 39 1.36 -2.60 -0.06
CA ILE A 39 -0.09 -2.82 0.06
C ILE A 39 -0.41 -4.32 0.08
N GLY A 40 0.22 -5.10 -0.79
CA GLY A 40 0.07 -6.57 -0.81
C GLY A 40 0.49 -7.18 0.52
N LEU A 41 1.67 -6.80 1.02
CA LEU A 41 2.20 -7.23 2.31
C LEU A 41 1.31 -6.81 3.48
N ALA A 42 0.74 -5.61 3.45
CA ALA A 42 -0.20 -5.15 4.47
C ALA A 42 -1.48 -6.03 4.50
N ASP A 43 -1.98 -6.47 3.34
CA ASP A 43 -3.13 -7.38 3.28
C ASP A 43 -2.76 -8.77 3.80
N GLU A 44 -1.63 -9.32 3.38
CA GLU A 44 -1.12 -10.62 3.83
C GLU A 44 -0.88 -10.67 5.35
N GLN A 45 -0.33 -9.59 5.90
CA GLN A 45 -0.07 -9.43 7.33
C GLN A 45 -1.34 -9.09 8.12
N GLN A 46 -2.49 -9.00 7.45
CA GLN A 46 -3.77 -8.63 8.04
C GLN A 46 -3.72 -7.30 8.81
N ALA A 47 -2.94 -6.34 8.30
CA ALA A 47 -2.75 -5.06 8.95
C ALA A 47 -4.08 -4.34 9.17
N VAL A 48 -4.17 -3.61 10.29
CA VAL A 48 -5.27 -2.72 10.64
C VAL A 48 -4.71 -1.30 10.62
N LEU A 49 -5.23 -0.48 9.72
CA LEU A 49 -4.72 0.85 9.44
C LEU A 49 -5.75 1.91 9.86
N THR A 50 -5.29 3.09 10.22
CA THR A 50 -6.21 4.20 10.50
C THR A 50 -6.82 4.72 9.19
N ALA A 51 -7.98 5.37 9.28
CA ALA A 51 -8.64 5.96 8.11
C ALA A 51 -7.75 6.97 7.36
N ASP A 52 -6.91 7.72 8.08
CA ASP A 52 -5.96 8.66 7.47
C ASP A 52 -4.89 7.93 6.65
N VAL A 53 -4.30 6.86 7.21
CA VAL A 53 -3.29 6.06 6.49
C VAL A 53 -3.90 5.42 5.24
N LEU A 54 -5.11 4.88 5.34
CA LEU A 54 -5.81 4.28 4.20
C LEU A 54 -6.08 5.27 3.08
N ARG A 55 -6.52 6.48 3.42
CA ARG A 55 -6.71 7.56 2.44
C ARG A 55 -5.39 7.91 1.75
N ASP A 56 -4.33 8.13 2.53
CA ASP A 56 -3.04 8.55 1.99
C ASP A 56 -2.42 7.48 1.07
N VAL A 57 -2.56 6.20 1.44
CA VAL A 57 -2.12 5.06 0.61
C VAL A 57 -2.94 4.95 -0.67
N ARG A 58 -4.27 5.13 -0.60
CA ARG A 58 -5.14 5.07 -1.77
C ARG A 58 -4.84 6.22 -2.75
N ASP A 59 -4.70 7.43 -2.24
CA ASP A 59 -4.34 8.60 -3.05
C ASP A 59 -3.00 8.38 -3.76
N ALA A 60 -1.98 7.92 -3.04
CA ALA A 60 -0.67 7.65 -3.62
C ALA A 60 -0.73 6.52 -4.67
N PHE A 61 -1.47 5.45 -4.40
CA PHE A 61 -1.64 4.35 -5.35
C PHE A 61 -2.34 4.79 -6.65
N GLU A 62 -3.38 5.61 -6.55
CA GLU A 62 -4.13 6.05 -7.73
C GLU A 62 -3.37 7.07 -8.59
N HIS A 63 -2.48 7.86 -7.97
CA HIS A 63 -1.78 8.95 -8.65
C HIS A 63 -0.35 8.61 -9.10
N ASP A 64 0.39 7.84 -8.31
CA ASP A 64 1.82 7.63 -8.53
C ASP A 64 2.14 6.25 -9.14
N CYS A 65 1.27 5.25 -8.99
CA CYS A 65 1.51 3.91 -9.52
C CYS A 65 1.06 3.80 -10.98
N VAL A 66 2.03 3.58 -11.88
CA VAL A 66 1.78 3.39 -13.31
C VAL A 66 1.85 1.91 -13.67
N PHE A 67 0.73 1.38 -14.17
CA PHE A 67 0.62 -0.02 -14.58
C PHE A 67 0.64 -0.17 -16.09
N ARG A 68 1.11 -1.33 -16.56
CA ARG A 68 1.01 -1.67 -17.98
C ARG A 68 -0.47 -1.78 -18.39
N PRO A 69 -0.87 -1.20 -19.54
CA PRO A 69 -2.21 -1.38 -20.07
C PRO A 69 -2.55 -2.87 -20.23
N GLY A 70 -3.71 -3.28 -19.72
CA GLY A 70 -4.17 -4.68 -19.75
C GLY A 70 -3.62 -5.57 -18.63
N SER A 71 -2.80 -5.05 -17.72
CA SER A 71 -2.40 -5.78 -16.51
C SER A 71 -3.58 -5.92 -15.53
N ASN A 72 -3.64 -7.06 -14.83
CA ASN A 72 -4.56 -7.30 -13.73
C ASN A 72 -4.05 -6.78 -12.38
N GLU A 73 -2.77 -6.41 -12.29
CA GLU A 73 -2.15 -5.87 -11.07
C GLU A 73 -2.96 -4.73 -10.41
N PRO A 74 -3.36 -3.66 -11.11
CA PRO A 74 -4.10 -2.57 -10.46
C PRO A 74 -5.42 -3.03 -9.83
N LYS A 75 -6.06 -4.05 -10.42
CA LYS A 75 -7.29 -4.62 -9.85
C LYS A 75 -6.98 -5.40 -8.58
N LEU A 76 -5.97 -6.26 -8.60
CA LEU A 76 -5.57 -7.06 -7.44
C LEU A 76 -5.21 -6.18 -6.24
N ILE A 77 -4.49 -5.09 -6.47
CA ILE A 77 -4.07 -4.16 -5.42
C ILE A 77 -5.26 -3.35 -4.89
N ARG A 78 -6.20 -2.93 -5.75
CA ARG A 78 -7.46 -2.31 -5.30
C ARG A 78 -8.29 -3.26 -4.44
N ASP A 79 -8.38 -4.52 -4.83
CA ASP A 79 -9.10 -5.54 -4.06
C ASP A 79 -8.40 -5.78 -2.70
N ALA A 80 -7.06 -5.71 -2.64
CA ALA A 80 -6.29 -5.78 -1.40
C ALA A 80 -6.56 -4.56 -0.49
N LEU A 81 -6.50 -3.34 -1.04
CA LEU A 81 -6.85 -2.13 -0.30
C LEU A 81 -8.25 -2.22 0.29
N GLN A 82 -9.23 -2.66 -0.50
CA GLN A 82 -10.59 -2.80 -0.02
C GLN A 82 -10.72 -3.79 1.14
N ARG A 83 -10.01 -4.93 1.09
CA ARG A 83 -9.98 -5.88 2.22
C ARG A 83 -9.37 -5.27 3.48
N ILE A 84 -8.31 -4.48 3.35
CA ILE A 84 -7.69 -3.78 4.49
C ILE A 84 -8.64 -2.72 5.06
N GLU A 85 -9.33 -1.97 4.20
CA GLU A 85 -10.33 -0.96 4.60
C GLU A 85 -11.47 -1.60 5.38
N GLU A 86 -12.05 -2.69 4.87
CA GLU A 86 -13.14 -3.43 5.53
C GLU A 86 -12.69 -4.00 6.88
N ARG A 87 -11.49 -4.59 6.94
CA ARG A 87 -10.90 -5.10 8.18
C ARG A 87 -10.69 -3.99 9.20
N SER A 88 -10.17 -2.85 8.76
CA SER A 88 -9.87 -1.72 9.64
C SER A 88 -11.13 -1.04 10.17
N ALA A 89 -12.18 -0.94 9.34
CA ALA A 89 -13.49 -0.46 9.76
C ALA A 89 -14.12 -1.40 10.81
N ALA A 90 -13.99 -2.71 10.64
CA ALA A 90 -14.49 -3.68 11.60
C ALA A 90 -13.74 -3.64 12.95
N ALA A 91 -12.44 -3.32 12.95
CA ALA A 91 -11.65 -3.21 14.18
C ALA A 91 -11.92 -1.90 14.96
N ALA A 92 -12.50 -0.89 14.31
CA ALA A 92 -12.83 0.40 14.92
C ALA A 92 -14.28 0.47 15.48
N ALA A 93 -15.09 -0.57 15.24
CA ALA A 93 -16.49 -0.68 15.67
C ALA A 93 -16.62 -1.43 17.02
#